data_AF-A0A7S0H0W2-F1
#
_entry.id   AF-A0A7S0H0W2-F1
#
_cell.length_a   1.000
_cell.length_b   1.000
_cell.length_c   1.000
_cell.angle_alpha   90.00
_cell.angle_beta   90.00
_cell.angle_gamma   90.00
#
_symmetry.space_group_name_H-M   'P 1'
#
loop_
_entity.id
_entity.type
_entity.pdbx_description
1 polymer ?
#
loop_
_entity_poly.entity_id
_entity_poly.type
_entity_poly.pdbx_seq_one_letter_code
_entity_poly.pdbx_strand_id
1 'polypeptide(L)'
;MVDARDAAVGAIVAAAGGLAVGLAKLASSGWLVSVPAFGMKGWQILSVGAFALNVASVGVPGRVDGEMAEEAKRAMAAKKAATKAPSEAETREPAGIPRAHWSRGLVSPAGWAFAIWGPIFGLESAFAAMVGNPKLSSSNPAAAAVFGVVAPYWAMACGLQALWCAAFRPWARKPRHFWLPGALLALEAVALGGAHRAMVLVSGLPGNALTKNAYLCGHLPIAMHFGWITAAAVVSANSFAAVAAWPKQTRVSLAFKSTWLAAAAAVYVSATSNDPVPSFVVAWALAAVASDGGESDAGEINKEALRSLAGAAATAAKLLAAFALALTAKNATNAIFA
;
A
#
# COMPACT_ATOMS: atom_id res chain seq x y z
N MET A 1 -25.42 -1.97 27.01
CA MET A 1 -25.23 -2.90 25.88
C MET A 1 -24.12 -2.34 25.01
N VAL A 2 -23.12 -3.15 24.66
CA VAL A 2 -22.07 -2.75 23.70
C VAL A 2 -22.71 -2.77 22.31
N ASP A 3 -22.57 -1.69 21.53
CA ASP A 3 -23.00 -1.67 20.13
C ASP A 3 -22.24 -2.78 19.38
N ALA A 4 -22.92 -3.57 18.54
CA ALA A 4 -22.30 -4.61 17.73
C ALA A 4 -21.10 -4.08 16.90
N ARG A 5 -21.12 -2.80 16.53
CA ARG A 5 -20.04 -2.13 15.80
C ARG A 5 -18.83 -1.85 16.70
N ASP A 6 -19.04 -1.48 17.95
CA ASP A 6 -17.95 -1.28 18.92
C ASP A 6 -17.29 -2.62 19.26
N ALA A 7 -18.09 -3.69 19.38
CA ALA A 7 -17.57 -5.05 19.53
C ALA A 7 -16.75 -5.50 18.31
N ALA A 8 -17.19 -5.16 17.09
CA ALA A 8 -16.43 -5.47 15.87
C ALA A 8 -15.08 -4.74 15.82
N VAL A 9 -15.01 -3.49 16.24
CA VAL A 9 -13.73 -2.77 16.36
C VAL A 9 -12.83 -3.41 17.40
N GLY A 10 -13.37 -3.73 18.58
CA GLY A 10 -12.64 -4.45 19.62
C GLY A 10 -12.06 -5.77 19.10
N ALA A 11 -12.84 -6.53 18.33
CA ALA A 11 -12.40 -7.78 17.71
C ALA A 11 -11.28 -7.56 16.69
N ILE A 12 -11.36 -6.53 15.83
CA ILE A 12 -10.31 -6.23 14.85
C ILE A 12 -9.02 -5.79 15.54
N VAL A 13 -9.11 -4.91 16.54
CA VAL A 13 -7.94 -4.45 17.31
C VAL A 13 -7.31 -5.63 18.06
N ALA A 14 -8.12 -6.48 18.68
CA ALA A 14 -7.65 -7.70 19.33
C ALA A 14 -7.01 -8.67 18.34
N ALA A 15 -7.57 -8.82 17.13
CA ALA A 15 -7.00 -9.66 16.08
C ALA A 15 -5.65 -9.11 15.59
N ALA A 16 -5.52 -7.80 15.41
CA ALA A 16 -4.25 -7.17 15.04
C ALA A 16 -3.18 -7.37 16.14
N GLY A 17 -3.54 -7.18 17.41
CA GLY A 17 -2.65 -7.45 18.54
C GLY A 17 -2.28 -8.94 18.66
N GLY A 18 -3.26 -9.81 18.49
CA GLY A 18 -3.08 -11.27 18.49
C GLY A 18 -2.18 -11.75 17.35
N LEU A 19 -2.27 -11.13 16.17
CA LEU A 19 -1.40 -11.41 15.03
C LEU A 19 0.07 -11.09 15.37
N ALA A 20 0.34 -9.92 15.93
CA ALA A 20 1.69 -9.53 16.33
C ALA A 20 2.28 -10.48 17.40
N VAL A 21 1.51 -10.77 18.46
CA VAL A 21 1.95 -11.68 19.53
C VAL A 21 2.12 -13.11 19.02
N GLY A 22 1.17 -13.60 18.22
CA GLY A 22 1.19 -14.94 17.65
C GLY A 22 2.39 -15.16 16.74
N LEU A 23 2.68 -14.21 15.86
CA LEU A 23 3.84 -14.29 14.95
C LEU A 23 5.16 -14.17 15.71
N ALA A 24 5.25 -13.34 16.75
CA ALA A 24 6.44 -13.27 17.60
C ALA A 24 6.70 -14.61 18.31
N LYS A 25 5.66 -15.27 18.85
CA LYS A 25 5.77 -16.60 19.45
C LYS A 25 6.13 -17.68 18.42
N LEU A 26 5.54 -17.61 17.23
CA LEU A 26 5.84 -18.56 16.17
C LEU A 26 7.31 -18.44 15.73
N ALA A 27 7.81 -17.21 15.61
CA ALA A 27 9.19 -16.94 15.27
C ALA A 27 10.20 -17.46 16.32
N SER A 28 9.83 -17.45 17.60
CA SER A 28 10.68 -18.00 18.67
C SER A 28 10.54 -19.50 18.90
N SER A 29 9.49 -20.14 18.36
CA SER A 29 9.19 -21.57 18.60
C SER A 29 10.04 -22.57 17.82
N GLY A 30 10.89 -22.11 16.89
CA GLY A 30 11.61 -22.98 15.95
C GLY A 30 10.72 -23.57 14.84
N TRP A 31 9.40 -23.37 14.88
CA TRP A 31 8.47 -23.90 13.86
C TRP A 31 8.75 -23.36 12.46
N LEU A 32 9.21 -22.10 12.33
CA LEU A 32 9.51 -21.52 11.02
C LEU A 32 10.56 -22.30 10.24
N VAL A 33 11.53 -22.92 10.94
CA VAL A 33 12.61 -23.70 10.32
C VAL A 33 12.33 -25.20 10.26
N SER A 34 11.27 -25.68 10.92
CA SER A 34 10.84 -27.07 10.83
C SER A 34 10.15 -27.36 9.50
N VAL A 35 9.93 -28.63 9.18
CA VAL A 35 9.22 -29.10 7.97
C VAL A 35 7.88 -29.70 8.39
N PRO A 36 6.87 -28.87 8.71
CA PRO A 36 5.64 -29.34 9.33
C PRO A 36 4.70 -30.07 8.38
N ALA A 37 4.73 -29.79 7.07
CA ALA A 37 3.87 -30.45 6.08
C ALA A 37 4.41 -30.34 4.65
N PHE A 38 4.07 -31.31 3.80
CA PHE A 38 4.28 -31.29 2.34
C PHE A 38 5.73 -31.02 1.88
N GLY A 39 6.73 -31.33 2.72
CA GLY A 39 8.13 -31.02 2.45
C GLY A 39 8.47 -29.52 2.46
N MET A 40 7.54 -28.66 2.89
CA MET A 40 7.72 -27.22 3.01
C MET A 40 8.14 -26.86 4.43
N LYS A 41 9.02 -25.86 4.55
CA LYS A 41 9.35 -25.27 5.85
C LYS A 41 8.19 -24.45 6.39
N GLY A 42 8.10 -24.30 7.71
CA GLY A 42 7.05 -23.52 8.36
C GLY A 42 6.91 -22.09 7.82
N TRP A 43 8.03 -21.40 7.56
CA TRP A 43 8.00 -20.06 6.97
C TRP A 43 7.36 -20.03 5.56
N GLN A 44 7.51 -21.10 4.76
CA GLN A 44 6.91 -21.19 3.43
C GLN A 44 5.39 -21.33 3.53
N ILE A 45 4.93 -22.21 4.43
CA ILE A 45 3.49 -22.40 4.68
C ILE A 45 2.88 -21.11 5.20
N LEU A 46 3.57 -20.42 6.10
CA LEU A 46 3.11 -19.14 6.64
C LEU A 46 2.96 -18.08 5.54
N SER A 47 3.95 -17.91 4.66
CA SER A 47 3.88 -16.93 3.57
C SER A 47 2.77 -17.24 2.56
N VAL A 48 2.65 -18.49 2.13
CA VAL A 48 1.63 -18.90 1.15
C VAL A 48 0.23 -18.79 1.77
N GLY A 49 0.05 -19.28 2.99
CA GLY A 49 -1.22 -19.23 3.71
C GLY A 49 -1.67 -17.78 3.99
N ALA A 50 -0.75 -16.92 4.42
CA ALA A 50 -1.05 -15.51 4.65
C ALA A 50 -1.43 -14.78 3.35
N PHE A 51 -0.73 -15.04 2.24
CA PHE A 51 -1.09 -14.46 0.95
C PHE A 51 -2.45 -14.97 0.44
N ALA A 52 -2.75 -16.26 0.61
CA ALA A 52 -4.06 -16.81 0.26
C ALA A 52 -5.20 -16.15 1.06
N LEU A 53 -5.00 -15.91 2.36
CA LEU A 53 -5.93 -15.14 3.19
C LEU A 53 -6.12 -13.72 2.66
N ASN A 54 -5.03 -13.05 2.27
CA ASN A 54 -5.07 -11.70 1.73
C ASN A 54 -5.90 -11.65 0.43
N VAL A 55 -5.60 -12.52 -0.53
CA VAL A 55 -6.33 -12.64 -1.81
C VAL A 55 -7.82 -12.92 -1.57
N ALA A 56 -8.14 -13.86 -0.69
CA ALA A 56 -9.53 -14.17 -0.35
C ALA A 56 -10.24 -12.95 0.25
N SER A 57 -9.56 -12.19 1.12
CA SER A 57 -10.13 -11.01 1.80
C SER A 57 -10.42 -9.87 0.84
N VAL A 58 -9.53 -9.62 -0.12
CA VAL A 58 -9.73 -8.60 -1.17
C VAL A 58 -10.88 -8.97 -2.11
N GLY A 59 -11.08 -10.26 -2.35
CA GLY A 59 -12.16 -10.78 -3.19
C GLY A 59 -13.57 -10.62 -2.60
N VAL A 60 -13.70 -10.35 -1.29
CA VAL A 60 -15.03 -10.18 -0.65
C VAL A 60 -15.61 -8.81 -1.02
N PRO A 61 -16.81 -8.75 -1.65
CA PRO A 61 -17.44 -7.49 -2.05
C PRO A 61 -17.92 -6.66 -0.84
N GLY A 62 -18.26 -5.39 -1.09
CA GLY A 62 -18.82 -4.47 -0.08
C GLY A 62 -17.79 -3.59 0.65
N ARG A 63 -16.57 -3.49 0.12
CA ARG A 63 -15.55 -2.53 0.56
C ARG A 63 -15.79 -1.16 -0.07
N VAL A 64 -15.36 -0.10 0.61
CA VAL A 64 -15.60 1.29 0.18
C VAL A 64 -14.94 1.57 -1.18
N ASP A 65 -13.76 1.00 -1.47
CA ASP A 65 -13.11 1.10 -2.79
C ASP A 65 -13.91 0.39 -3.91
N GLY A 66 -14.57 -0.73 -3.59
CA GLY A 66 -15.49 -1.41 -4.50
C GLY A 66 -16.72 -0.56 -4.83
N GLU A 67 -17.31 0.09 -3.82
CA GLU A 67 -18.41 1.05 -4.03
C GLU A 67 -17.96 2.20 -4.93
N MET A 68 -16.79 2.79 -4.64
CA MET A 68 -16.21 3.88 -5.43
C MET A 68 -15.94 3.48 -6.88
N ALA A 69 -15.44 2.25 -7.11
CA ALA A 69 -15.17 1.74 -8.45
C ALA A 69 -16.46 1.52 -9.25
N GLU A 70 -17.52 1.00 -8.61
CA GLU A 70 -18.83 0.82 -9.26
C GLU A 70 -19.50 2.16 -9.56
N GLU A 71 -19.43 3.14 -8.66
CA GLU A 71 -19.91 4.50 -8.91
C GLU A 71 -19.15 5.15 -10.08
N ALA A 72 -17.83 5.02 -10.14
CA ALA A 72 -17.01 5.52 -11.25
C ALA A 72 -17.39 4.87 -12.59
N LYS A 73 -17.61 3.54 -12.62
CA LYS A 73 -18.09 2.83 -13.81
C LYS A 73 -19.46 3.33 -14.26
N ARG A 74 -20.40 3.52 -13.33
CA ARG A 74 -21.74 4.05 -13.62
C ARG A 74 -21.68 5.47 -14.18
N ALA A 75 -20.86 6.33 -13.61
CA ALA A 75 -20.64 7.70 -14.10
C ALA A 75 -20.06 7.69 -15.52
N MET A 76 -19.06 6.85 -15.80
CA MET A 76 -18.50 6.71 -17.16
C MET A 76 -19.52 6.14 -18.15
N ALA A 77 -20.34 5.17 -17.76
CA ALA A 77 -21.38 4.61 -18.62
C ALA A 77 -22.49 5.63 -18.93
N ALA A 78 -22.94 6.38 -17.93
CA ALA A 78 -23.92 7.47 -18.11
C ALA A 78 -23.37 8.56 -19.04
N LYS A 79 -22.09 8.92 -18.89
CA LYS A 79 -21.41 9.87 -19.77
C LYS A 79 -21.33 9.37 -21.21
N LYS A 80 -20.93 8.10 -21.42
CA LYS A 80 -20.89 7.47 -22.75
C LYS A 80 -22.28 7.38 -23.40
N ALA A 81 -23.33 7.22 -22.59
CA ALA A 81 -24.71 7.29 -23.05
C ALA A 81 -25.13 8.72 -23.43
N ALA A 82 -24.63 9.74 -22.71
CA ALA A 82 -24.84 11.15 -23.00
C ALA A 82 -24.05 11.66 -24.23
N THR A 83 -22.92 11.04 -24.59
CA THR A 83 -22.09 11.43 -25.76
C THR A 83 -22.69 11.08 -27.13
N LYS A 84 -24.00 10.80 -27.22
CA LYS A 84 -24.74 10.64 -28.48
C LYS A 84 -25.27 11.97 -29.07
N ALA A 85 -24.93 13.12 -28.49
CA ALA A 85 -25.19 14.44 -29.07
C ALA A 85 -23.87 15.23 -29.20
N PRO A 86 -23.63 15.96 -30.31
CA PRO A 86 -22.38 16.68 -30.52
C PRO A 86 -22.48 18.12 -29.98
N SER A 87 -21.72 18.47 -28.94
CA SER A 87 -20.94 19.73 -28.94
C SER A 87 -19.97 19.85 -27.76
N GLU A 88 -18.82 20.43 -28.11
CA GLU A 88 -18.00 21.40 -27.37
C GLU A 88 -17.38 21.07 -26.00
N ALA A 89 -16.04 21.06 -26.03
CA ALA A 89 -15.13 21.44 -24.94
C ALA A 89 -15.36 20.75 -23.58
N GLU A 90 -15.41 19.43 -23.55
CA GLU A 90 -15.39 18.70 -22.29
C GLU A 90 -13.96 18.60 -21.74
N THR A 91 -13.68 19.38 -20.70
CA THR A 91 -12.62 19.09 -19.75
C THR A 91 -12.77 17.63 -19.31
N ARG A 92 -11.81 16.79 -19.70
CA ARG A 92 -11.74 15.38 -19.27
C ARG A 92 -11.74 15.33 -17.74
N GLU A 93 -12.87 15.02 -17.11
CA GLU A 93 -12.82 14.47 -15.75
C GLU A 93 -12.08 13.12 -15.83
N PRO A 94 -10.93 12.97 -15.15
CA PRO A 94 -10.14 11.75 -15.22
C PRO A 94 -10.90 10.58 -14.56
N ALA A 95 -10.72 9.38 -15.09
CA ALA A 95 -11.23 8.15 -14.48
C ALA A 95 -10.70 8.05 -13.03
N GLY A 96 -11.60 7.98 -12.04
CA GLY A 96 -11.25 7.92 -10.62
C GLY A 96 -12.41 8.01 -9.64
N ILE A 97 -12.05 8.20 -8.37
CA ILE A 97 -13.00 8.31 -7.25
C ILE A 97 -14.01 9.42 -7.57
N PRO A 98 -15.32 9.19 -7.53
CA PRO A 98 -16.31 10.23 -7.79
C PRO A 98 -16.02 11.48 -6.96
N ARG A 99 -16.02 12.66 -7.57
CA ARG A 99 -15.69 13.92 -6.88
C ARG A 99 -16.62 14.15 -5.69
N ALA A 100 -17.88 13.74 -5.74
CA ALA A 100 -18.80 13.88 -4.61
C ALA A 100 -18.70 12.76 -3.54
N HIS A 101 -17.74 11.83 -3.62
CA HIS A 101 -17.70 10.70 -2.70
C HIS A 101 -17.35 11.14 -1.27
N TRP A 102 -18.13 10.67 -0.30
CA TRP A 102 -18.10 11.13 1.09
C TRP A 102 -16.79 10.92 1.86
N SER A 103 -15.94 10.00 1.41
CA SER A 103 -14.64 9.69 2.03
C SER A 103 -13.46 10.40 1.35
N ARG A 104 -13.73 11.18 0.30
CA ARG A 104 -12.71 11.84 -0.52
C ARG A 104 -12.11 13.03 0.26
N GLY A 105 -10.78 13.02 0.40
CA GLY A 105 -10.01 14.13 0.98
C GLY A 105 -9.21 14.91 -0.06
N LEU A 106 -8.53 15.98 0.37
CA LEU A 106 -7.77 16.89 -0.51
C LEU A 106 -6.58 16.23 -1.23
N VAL A 107 -6.08 15.11 -0.72
CA VAL A 107 -4.98 14.33 -1.29
C VAL A 107 -5.44 12.99 -1.86
N SER A 108 -6.72 12.89 -2.25
CA SER A 108 -7.21 11.70 -2.92
C SER A 108 -6.53 11.57 -4.29
N PRO A 109 -5.95 10.41 -4.64
CA PRO A 109 -5.29 10.23 -5.91
C PRO A 109 -6.32 10.06 -7.04
N ALA A 110 -5.89 10.37 -8.26
CA ALA A 110 -6.61 9.98 -9.47
C ALA A 110 -6.80 8.47 -9.57
N GLY A 111 -7.85 8.01 -10.26
CA GLY A 111 -8.19 6.60 -10.37
C GLY A 111 -7.13 5.72 -11.00
N TRP A 112 -6.38 6.26 -11.96
CA TRP A 112 -5.30 5.51 -12.62
C TRP A 112 -4.22 5.07 -11.63
N ALA A 113 -4.06 5.75 -10.49
CA ALA A 113 -3.08 5.38 -9.47
C ALA A 113 -3.30 3.96 -8.96
N PHE A 114 -4.56 3.55 -8.82
CA PHE A 114 -4.95 2.23 -8.32
C PHE A 114 -4.61 1.09 -9.28
N ALA A 115 -4.21 1.38 -10.53
CA ALA A 115 -3.67 0.36 -11.44
C ALA A 115 -2.41 -0.32 -10.89
N ILE A 116 -1.71 0.32 -9.93
CA ILE A 116 -0.53 -0.25 -9.25
C ILE A 116 -0.81 -1.57 -8.54
N TRP A 117 -2.06 -1.83 -8.14
CA TRP A 117 -2.45 -3.09 -7.52
C TRP A 117 -2.27 -4.28 -8.46
N GLY A 118 -2.42 -4.09 -9.77
CA GLY A 118 -2.20 -5.15 -10.76
C GLY A 118 -0.76 -5.70 -10.71
N PRO A 119 0.26 -4.85 -10.91
CA PRO A 119 1.66 -5.24 -10.73
C PRO A 119 1.99 -5.77 -9.33
N ILE A 120 1.49 -5.15 -8.25
CA ILE A 120 1.74 -5.62 -6.87
C ILE A 120 1.22 -7.05 -6.69
N PHE A 121 -0.07 -7.30 -6.89
CA PHE A 121 -0.66 -8.63 -6.69
C PHE A 121 -0.15 -9.66 -7.69
N GLY A 122 0.15 -9.25 -8.93
CA GLY A 122 0.74 -10.13 -9.93
C GLY A 122 2.11 -10.64 -9.50
N LEU A 123 2.99 -9.74 -9.04
CA LEU A 123 4.32 -10.10 -8.57
C LEU A 123 4.28 -10.81 -7.21
N GLU A 124 3.37 -10.47 -6.30
CA GLU A 124 3.17 -11.20 -5.04
C GLU A 124 2.60 -12.61 -5.26
N SER A 125 1.82 -12.81 -6.31
CA SER A 125 1.42 -14.16 -6.73
C SER A 125 2.61 -14.98 -7.21
N ALA A 126 3.52 -14.35 -7.96
CA ALA A 126 4.80 -14.97 -8.33
C ALA A 126 5.68 -15.25 -7.10
N PHE A 127 5.70 -14.35 -6.12
CA PHE A 127 6.36 -14.55 -4.82
C PHE A 127 5.83 -15.80 -4.13
N ALA A 128 4.51 -15.88 -3.96
CA ALA A 128 3.86 -16.98 -3.28
C ALA A 128 4.10 -18.32 -4.01
N ALA A 129 4.09 -18.32 -5.35
CA ALA A 129 4.42 -19.50 -6.14
C ALA A 129 5.89 -19.95 -5.94
N MET A 130 6.83 -19.01 -5.91
CA MET A 130 8.24 -19.29 -5.66
C MET A 130 8.46 -19.86 -4.25
N VAL A 131 7.90 -19.20 -3.24
CA VAL A 131 7.98 -19.63 -1.84
C VAL A 131 7.24 -20.95 -1.61
N GLY A 132 6.17 -21.21 -2.35
CA GLY A 132 5.41 -22.45 -2.32
C GLY A 132 6.16 -23.67 -2.85
N ASN A 133 7.29 -23.50 -3.55
CA ASN A 133 8.10 -24.61 -4.03
C ASN A 133 8.85 -25.30 -2.87
N PRO A 134 8.57 -26.58 -2.55
CA PRO A 134 9.26 -27.30 -1.46
C PRO A 134 10.78 -27.40 -1.67
N LYS A 135 11.24 -27.35 -2.93
CA LYS A 135 12.66 -27.42 -3.28
C LYS A 135 13.39 -26.07 -3.18
N LEU A 136 12.71 -24.97 -2.86
CA LEU A 136 13.34 -23.65 -2.82
C LEU A 136 14.58 -23.60 -1.93
N SER A 137 14.53 -24.25 -0.76
CA SER A 137 15.67 -24.30 0.17
C SER A 137 16.91 -25.01 -0.39
N SER A 138 16.74 -25.98 -1.30
CA SER A 138 17.86 -26.68 -1.93
C SER A 138 18.26 -26.08 -3.28
N SER A 139 17.30 -25.58 -4.06
CA SER A 139 17.56 -25.00 -5.38
C SER A 139 18.05 -23.55 -5.33
N ASN A 140 17.69 -22.80 -4.28
CA ASN A 140 18.12 -21.42 -4.08
C ASN A 140 18.25 -21.09 -2.57
N PRO A 141 19.33 -21.58 -1.91
CA PRO A 141 19.52 -21.40 -0.47
C PRO A 141 19.56 -19.93 -0.04
N ALA A 142 20.12 -19.04 -0.87
CA ALA A 142 20.16 -17.60 -0.63
C ALA A 142 18.75 -17.00 -0.53
N ALA A 143 17.91 -17.25 -1.53
CA ALA A 143 16.52 -16.80 -1.52
C ALA A 143 15.74 -17.40 -0.34
N ALA A 144 15.96 -18.67 -0.01
CA ALA A 144 15.32 -19.31 1.13
C ALA A 144 15.72 -18.69 2.48
N ALA A 145 16.99 -18.31 2.65
CA ALA A 145 17.47 -17.62 3.85
C ALA A 145 16.82 -16.24 3.99
N VAL A 146 16.79 -15.48 2.90
CA VAL A 146 16.18 -14.14 2.85
C VAL A 146 14.67 -14.22 3.09
N PHE A 147 13.94 -15.06 2.37
CA PHE A 147 12.48 -15.14 2.48
C PHE A 147 12.03 -15.75 3.81
N GLY A 148 12.84 -16.62 4.42
CA GLY A 148 12.58 -17.17 5.74
C GLY A 148 12.49 -16.09 6.83
N VAL A 149 13.38 -15.09 6.82
CA VAL A 149 13.33 -13.99 7.79
C VAL A 149 12.24 -12.96 7.48
N VAL A 150 11.85 -12.85 6.21
CA VAL A 150 10.81 -11.94 5.73
C VAL A 150 9.41 -12.47 6.07
N ALA A 151 9.23 -13.79 6.09
CA ALA A 151 7.93 -14.45 6.20
C ALA A 151 7.05 -13.96 7.36
N PRO A 152 7.54 -13.74 8.60
CA PRO A 152 6.68 -13.27 9.70
C PRO A 152 6.15 -11.86 9.46
N TYR A 153 7.00 -10.96 8.96
CA TYR A 153 6.61 -9.58 8.65
C TYR A 153 5.63 -9.52 7.49
N TRP A 154 5.89 -10.31 6.44
CA TRP A 154 4.99 -10.45 5.30
C TRP A 154 3.62 -11.02 5.70
N ALA A 155 3.60 -12.03 6.56
CA ALA A 155 2.36 -12.60 7.08
C ALA A 155 1.58 -11.60 7.95
N MET A 156 2.29 -10.79 8.75
CA MET A 156 1.69 -9.69 9.50
C MET A 156 1.03 -8.67 8.55
N ALA A 157 1.73 -8.28 7.49
CA ALA A 157 1.19 -7.36 6.48
C ALA A 157 -0.08 -7.92 5.81
N CYS A 158 -0.04 -9.18 5.34
CA CYS A 158 -1.20 -9.85 4.75
C CYS A 158 -2.40 -9.93 5.71
N GLY A 159 -2.16 -10.23 6.99
CA GLY A 159 -3.22 -10.25 8.00
C GLY A 159 -3.79 -8.88 8.29
N LEU A 160 -2.95 -7.84 8.36
CA LEU A 160 -3.38 -6.45 8.52
C LEU A 160 -4.17 -5.95 7.31
N GLN A 161 -3.79 -6.34 6.09
CA GLN A 161 -4.53 -6.04 4.87
C GLN A 161 -5.90 -6.74 4.85
N ALA A 162 -5.99 -7.98 5.34
CA ALA A 162 -7.26 -8.68 5.51
C ALA A 162 -8.17 -7.96 6.52
N LEU A 163 -7.62 -7.52 7.66
CA LEU A 163 -8.33 -6.71 8.64
C LEU A 163 -8.72 -5.34 8.07
N TRP A 164 -7.87 -4.73 7.24
CA TRP A 164 -8.17 -3.50 6.54
C TRP A 164 -9.35 -3.70 5.59
N CYS A 165 -9.40 -4.80 4.84
CA CYS A 165 -10.55 -5.14 3.99
C CYS A 165 -11.85 -5.32 4.80
N ALA A 166 -11.76 -5.79 6.04
CA ALA A 166 -12.92 -5.88 6.94
C ALA A 166 -13.35 -4.50 7.47
N ALA A 167 -12.38 -3.66 7.86
CA ALA A 167 -12.60 -2.33 8.42
C ALA A 167 -12.98 -1.27 7.37
N PHE A 168 -12.51 -1.41 6.13
CA PHE A 168 -12.73 -0.46 5.04
C PHE A 168 -14.08 -0.68 4.35
N ARG A 169 -15.14 -0.66 5.14
CA ARG A 169 -16.53 -0.91 4.76
C ARG A 169 -17.46 0.15 5.36
N PRO A 170 -18.66 0.37 4.80
CA PRO A 170 -19.59 1.40 5.29
C PRO A 170 -19.95 1.29 6.78
N TRP A 171 -19.93 0.08 7.34
CA TRP A 171 -20.25 -0.14 8.76
C TRP A 171 -19.28 0.61 9.69
N ALA A 172 -18.01 0.76 9.33
CA ALA A 172 -17.02 1.46 10.15
C ALA A 172 -17.19 2.99 10.14
N ARG A 173 -18.01 3.53 9.22
CA ARG A 173 -18.27 4.98 9.10
C ARG A 173 -19.04 5.54 10.30
N LYS A 174 -20.12 4.88 10.73
CA LYS A 174 -20.94 5.26 11.89
C LYS A 174 -20.82 4.13 12.92
N PRO A 175 -20.31 4.34 14.16
CA PRO A 175 -20.38 5.57 14.94
C PRO A 175 -19.00 6.16 15.34
N ARG A 176 -18.14 6.51 14.36
CA ARG A 176 -16.78 7.12 14.50
C ARG A 176 -15.57 6.19 14.41
N HIS A 177 -15.67 5.06 13.69
CA HIS A 177 -14.55 4.10 13.57
C HIS A 177 -13.76 4.21 12.28
N PHE A 178 -13.97 5.28 11.49
CA PHE A 178 -13.28 5.48 10.21
C PHE A 178 -11.76 5.74 10.34
N TRP A 179 -11.26 5.95 11.56
CA TRP A 179 -9.82 5.97 11.83
C TRP A 179 -9.18 4.57 11.72
N LEU A 180 -9.95 3.50 11.93
CA LEU A 180 -9.45 2.13 12.02
C LEU A 180 -8.77 1.65 10.72
N PRO A 181 -9.34 1.85 9.51
CA PRO A 181 -8.64 1.55 8.27
C PRO A 181 -7.30 2.28 8.13
N GLY A 182 -7.23 3.56 8.52
CA GLY A 182 -5.97 4.31 8.47
C GLY A 182 -4.93 3.77 9.45
N ALA A 183 -5.36 3.39 10.66
CA ALA A 183 -4.48 2.75 11.64
C ALA A 183 -3.96 1.38 11.17
N LEU A 184 -4.81 0.58 10.53
CA LEU A 184 -4.42 -0.72 9.95
C LEU A 184 -3.40 -0.54 8.81
N LEU A 185 -3.59 0.45 7.91
CA LEU A 185 -2.61 0.78 6.88
C LEU A 185 -1.28 1.23 7.49
N ALA A 186 -1.30 2.01 8.58
CA ALA A 186 -0.07 2.42 9.26
C ALA A 186 0.67 1.22 9.88
N LEU A 187 -0.05 0.30 10.52
CA LEU A 187 0.54 -0.94 11.04
C LEU A 187 1.06 -1.83 9.90
N GLU A 188 0.34 -1.90 8.79
CA GLU A 188 0.76 -2.65 7.61
C GLU A 188 2.03 -2.05 6.99
N ALA A 189 2.15 -0.72 6.92
CA ALA A 189 3.37 -0.04 6.50
C ALA A 189 4.56 -0.42 7.40
N VAL A 190 4.36 -0.52 8.72
CA VAL A 190 5.39 -0.97 9.67
C VAL A 190 5.76 -2.44 9.42
N ALA A 191 4.77 -3.31 9.18
CA ALA A 191 5.00 -4.71 8.86
C ALA A 191 5.82 -4.86 7.56
N LEU A 192 5.40 -4.18 6.49
CA LEU A 192 6.08 -4.18 5.20
C LEU A 192 7.47 -3.54 5.28
N GLY A 193 7.65 -2.48 6.07
CA GLY A 193 8.95 -1.89 6.33
C GLY A 193 9.89 -2.85 7.08
N GLY A 194 9.36 -3.65 8.01
CA GLY A 194 10.08 -4.74 8.66
C GLY A 194 10.51 -5.82 7.67
N ALA A 195 9.60 -6.26 6.80
CA ALA A 195 9.87 -7.22 5.72
C ALA A 195 10.96 -6.70 4.76
N HIS A 196 10.82 -5.46 4.30
CA HIS A 196 11.77 -4.79 3.41
C HIS A 196 13.15 -4.65 4.04
N ARG A 197 13.23 -4.17 5.29
CA ARG A 197 14.50 -4.05 6.02
C ARG A 197 15.16 -5.42 6.24
N ALA A 198 14.40 -6.43 6.65
CA ALA A 198 14.93 -7.79 6.82
C ALA A 198 15.50 -8.34 5.50
N MET A 199 14.79 -8.09 4.39
CA MET A 199 15.21 -8.51 3.07
C MET A 199 16.52 -7.84 2.64
N VAL A 200 16.61 -6.51 2.77
CA VAL A 200 17.82 -5.74 2.42
C VAL A 200 19.02 -6.17 3.27
N LEU A 201 18.84 -6.32 4.58
CA LEU A 201 19.92 -6.71 5.47
C LEU A 201 20.44 -8.13 5.18
N VAL A 202 19.55 -9.11 5.03
CA VAL A 202 19.98 -10.50 4.84
C VAL A 202 20.51 -10.74 3.43
N SER A 203 19.96 -10.10 2.41
CA SER A 203 20.48 -10.20 1.03
C SER A 203 21.84 -9.53 0.84
N GLY A 204 22.19 -8.55 1.69
CA GLY A 204 23.51 -7.93 1.73
C GLY A 204 24.59 -8.77 2.41
N LEU A 205 24.24 -9.87 3.08
CA LEU A 205 25.22 -10.78 3.70
C LEU A 205 25.94 -11.64 2.65
N PRO A 206 27.23 -11.98 2.86
CA PRO A 206 27.96 -12.88 1.97
C PRO A 206 27.21 -14.21 1.76
N GLY A 207 27.03 -14.59 0.50
CA GLY A 207 26.35 -15.84 0.12
C GLY A 207 24.82 -15.76 0.04
N ASN A 208 24.20 -14.64 0.41
CA ASN A 208 22.73 -14.46 0.40
C ASN A 208 22.21 -13.50 -0.68
N ALA A 209 23.07 -13.08 -1.62
CA ALA A 209 22.65 -12.21 -2.72
C ALA A 209 21.50 -12.82 -3.52
N LEU A 210 20.44 -12.05 -3.74
CA LEU A 210 19.28 -12.52 -4.48
C LEU A 210 19.60 -12.66 -5.97
N THR A 211 19.24 -13.82 -6.54
CA THR A 211 19.17 -13.97 -8.00
C THR A 211 18.18 -12.98 -8.61
N LYS A 212 18.33 -12.63 -9.89
CA LYS A 212 17.39 -11.74 -10.61
C LYS A 212 15.92 -12.18 -10.45
N ASN A 213 15.65 -13.48 -10.57
CA ASN A 213 14.30 -14.01 -10.42
C ASN A 213 13.76 -13.83 -8.99
N ALA A 214 14.59 -14.08 -7.97
CA ALA A 214 14.20 -13.87 -6.58
C ALA A 214 14.01 -12.38 -6.24
N TYR A 215 14.79 -11.49 -6.85
CA TYR A 215 14.57 -10.05 -6.77
C TYR A 215 13.22 -9.65 -7.39
N LEU A 216 12.98 -10.04 -8.65
CA LEU A 216 11.76 -9.68 -9.37
C LEU A 216 10.50 -10.26 -8.73
N CYS A 217 10.57 -11.50 -8.25
CA CYS A 217 9.40 -12.18 -7.68
C CYS A 217 9.26 -11.94 -6.18
N GLY A 218 10.26 -11.46 -5.45
CA GLY A 218 10.19 -11.32 -3.98
C GLY A 218 10.46 -9.91 -3.50
N HIS A 219 11.61 -9.36 -3.85
CA HIS A 219 12.01 -8.01 -3.40
C HIS A 219 11.13 -6.92 -4.01
N LEU A 220 11.02 -6.92 -5.33
CA LEU A 220 10.27 -5.91 -6.06
C LEU A 220 8.81 -5.79 -5.59
N PRO A 221 7.99 -6.86 -5.51
CA PRO A 221 6.62 -6.76 -5.01
C PRO A 221 6.53 -6.21 -3.59
N ILE A 222 7.36 -6.69 -2.66
CA ILE A 222 7.32 -6.25 -1.26
C ILE A 222 7.71 -4.78 -1.14
N ALA A 223 8.74 -4.34 -1.87
CA ALA A 223 9.16 -2.94 -1.89
C ALA A 223 8.09 -2.03 -2.54
N MET A 224 7.44 -2.50 -3.61
CA MET A 224 6.35 -1.77 -4.26
C MET A 224 5.15 -1.63 -3.33
N HIS A 225 4.74 -2.73 -2.69
CA HIS A 225 3.63 -2.75 -1.76
C HIS A 225 3.92 -1.86 -0.54
N PHE A 226 5.14 -1.94 0.00
CA PHE A 226 5.59 -1.07 1.09
C PHE A 226 5.49 0.41 0.73
N GLY A 227 6.01 0.82 -0.43
CA GLY A 227 5.94 2.20 -0.90
C GLY A 227 4.50 2.68 -1.04
N TRP A 228 3.62 1.84 -1.61
CA TRP A 228 2.21 2.17 -1.81
C TRP A 228 1.46 2.32 -0.48
N ILE A 229 1.61 1.36 0.43
CA ILE A 229 0.95 1.38 1.74
C ILE A 229 1.48 2.51 2.61
N THR A 230 2.76 2.87 2.50
CA THR A 230 3.32 4.05 3.18
C THR A 230 2.62 5.33 2.72
N ALA A 231 2.44 5.51 1.40
CA ALA A 231 1.68 6.64 0.88
C ALA A 231 0.22 6.59 1.35
N ALA A 232 -0.44 5.44 1.23
CA ALA A 232 -1.82 5.22 1.63
C ALA A 232 -2.07 5.53 3.11
N ALA A 233 -1.18 5.08 4.00
CA ALA A 233 -1.25 5.33 5.43
C ALA A 233 -1.20 6.83 5.73
N VAL A 234 -0.26 7.56 5.12
CA VAL A 234 -0.12 9.01 5.32
C VAL A 234 -1.33 9.78 4.79
N VAL A 235 -1.85 9.41 3.61
CA VAL A 235 -3.01 10.11 3.04
C VAL A 235 -4.33 9.74 3.72
N SER A 236 -4.45 8.56 4.33
CA SER A 236 -5.68 8.11 5.00
C SER A 236 -6.12 9.05 6.14
N ALA A 237 -5.19 9.74 6.78
CA ALA A 237 -5.48 10.79 7.77
C ALA A 237 -6.31 11.94 7.17
N ASN A 238 -6.15 12.23 5.88
CA ASN A 238 -6.90 13.28 5.18
C ASN A 238 -8.34 12.84 4.88
N SER A 239 -8.54 11.57 4.53
CA SER A 239 -9.90 11.00 4.41
C SER A 239 -10.62 11.02 5.76
N PHE A 240 -9.92 10.70 6.85
CA PHE A 240 -10.49 10.83 8.20
C PHE A 240 -10.85 12.28 8.53
N ALA A 241 -9.95 13.24 8.29
CA ALA A 241 -10.22 14.66 8.53
C ALA A 241 -11.41 15.20 7.71
N ALA A 242 -11.61 14.68 6.49
CA ALA A 242 -12.78 15.00 5.68
C ALA A 242 -14.08 14.45 6.31
N VAL A 243 -14.10 13.15 6.67
CA VAL A 243 -15.27 12.50 7.29
C VAL A 243 -15.61 13.08 8.66
N ALA A 244 -14.59 13.47 9.43
CA ALA A 244 -14.74 14.12 10.73
C ALA A 244 -15.11 15.62 10.62
N ALA A 245 -15.31 16.14 9.41
CA ALA A 245 -15.67 17.53 9.13
C ALA A 245 -14.73 18.54 9.81
N TRP A 246 -13.42 18.29 9.76
CA TRP A 246 -12.44 19.20 10.34
C TRP A 246 -12.43 20.57 9.65
N PRO A 247 -12.04 21.65 10.36
CA PRO A 247 -11.95 22.99 9.78
C PRO A 247 -11.11 23.02 8.50
N LYS A 248 -11.52 23.88 7.55
CA LYS A 248 -10.92 23.98 6.21
C LYS A 248 -9.40 24.18 6.26
N GLN A 249 -8.94 25.13 7.08
CA GLN A 249 -7.53 25.44 7.26
C GLN A 249 -6.75 24.23 7.80
N THR A 250 -7.35 23.46 8.71
CA THR A 250 -6.75 22.23 9.25
C THR A 250 -6.63 21.17 8.16
N ARG A 251 -7.66 20.96 7.34
CA ARG A 251 -7.63 20.02 6.21
C ARG A 251 -6.54 20.38 5.19
N VAL A 252 -6.42 21.66 4.83
CA VAL A 252 -5.38 22.14 3.92
C VAL A 252 -3.98 21.96 4.54
N SER A 253 -3.77 22.36 5.79
CA SER A 253 -2.48 22.19 6.47
C SER A 253 -2.08 20.71 6.56
N LEU A 254 -3.03 19.84 6.89
CA LEU A 254 -2.80 18.39 6.94
C LEU A 254 -2.41 17.85 5.58
N ALA A 255 -3.06 18.28 4.50
CA ALA A 255 -2.75 17.86 3.13
C ALA A 255 -1.31 18.20 2.71
N PHE A 256 -0.85 19.43 2.99
CA PHE A 256 0.54 19.84 2.73
C PHE A 256 1.54 19.02 3.56
N LYS A 257 1.29 18.87 4.86
CA LYS A 257 2.16 18.10 5.76
C LYS A 257 2.23 16.63 5.33
N SER A 258 1.11 16.03 4.97
CA SER A 258 1.01 14.64 4.51
C SER A 258 1.80 14.43 3.22
N THR A 259 1.71 15.37 2.27
CA THR A 259 2.45 15.32 0.99
C THR A 259 3.97 15.26 1.23
N TRP A 260 4.49 16.17 2.04
CA TRP A 260 5.93 16.24 2.32
C TRP A 260 6.40 15.13 3.26
N LEU A 261 5.56 14.68 4.20
CA LEU A 261 5.87 13.54 5.06
C LEU A 261 6.01 12.26 4.24
N ALA A 262 5.10 12.00 3.29
CA ALA A 262 5.20 10.85 2.40
C ALA A 262 6.50 10.89 1.58
N ALA A 263 6.86 12.05 1.03
CA ALA A 263 8.10 12.21 0.28
C ALA A 263 9.35 12.01 1.17
N ALA A 264 9.39 12.61 2.35
CA ALA A 264 10.49 12.45 3.29
C ALA A 264 10.67 10.99 3.74
N ALA A 265 9.58 10.29 4.05
CA ALA A 265 9.61 8.88 4.40
C ALA A 265 10.16 8.02 3.26
N ALA A 266 9.74 8.28 2.02
CA ALA A 266 10.21 7.54 0.85
C ALA A 266 11.70 7.78 0.57
N VAL A 267 12.18 9.03 0.68
CA VAL A 267 13.62 9.35 0.56
C VAL A 267 14.40 8.66 1.65
N TYR A 268 13.96 8.74 2.91
CA TYR A 268 14.65 8.13 4.05
C TYR A 268 14.82 6.61 3.85
N VAL A 269 13.72 5.91 3.54
CA VAL A 269 13.75 4.47 3.29
C VAL A 269 14.69 4.15 2.14
N SER A 270 14.52 4.80 1.00
CA SER A 270 15.29 4.48 -0.22
C SER A 270 16.78 4.81 -0.06
N ALA A 271 17.12 5.91 0.63
CA ALA A 271 18.50 6.28 0.91
C ALA A 271 19.18 5.29 1.88
N THR A 272 18.48 4.86 2.94
CA THR A 272 19.06 3.98 3.97
C THR A 272 19.12 2.52 3.55
N SER A 273 18.19 2.07 2.70
CA SER A 273 18.17 0.72 2.14
C SER A 273 18.93 0.59 0.81
N ASN A 274 19.32 1.73 0.21
CA ASN A 274 19.88 1.80 -1.14
C ASN A 274 18.95 1.16 -2.21
N ASP A 275 17.64 1.19 -1.98
CA ASP A 275 16.60 0.67 -2.86
C ASP A 275 15.73 1.81 -3.43
N PRO A 276 15.70 2.02 -4.75
CA PRO A 276 14.93 3.11 -5.36
C PRO A 276 13.42 2.85 -5.43
N VAL A 277 12.96 1.60 -5.25
CA VAL A 277 11.56 1.21 -5.52
C VAL A 277 10.54 1.98 -4.68
N PRO A 278 10.70 2.13 -3.34
CA PRO A 278 9.74 2.88 -2.53
C PRO A 278 9.59 4.33 -3.00
N SER A 279 10.69 5.00 -3.35
CA SER A 279 10.64 6.37 -3.91
C SER A 279 9.91 6.45 -5.25
N PHE A 280 10.10 5.49 -6.16
CA PHE A 280 9.32 5.45 -7.41
C PHE A 280 7.82 5.28 -7.17
N VAL A 281 7.44 4.40 -6.23
CA VAL A 281 6.03 4.16 -5.93
C VAL A 281 5.37 5.36 -5.24
N VAL A 282 6.05 6.01 -4.30
CA VAL A 282 5.51 7.23 -3.68
C VAL A 282 5.46 8.38 -4.69
N ALA A 283 6.41 8.47 -5.62
CA ALA A 283 6.34 9.42 -6.73
C ALA A 283 5.09 9.18 -7.60
N TRP A 284 4.79 7.93 -7.94
CA TRP A 284 3.57 7.53 -8.66
C TRP A 284 2.31 7.98 -7.93
N ALA A 285 2.22 7.73 -6.63
CA ALA A 285 1.07 8.14 -5.81
C ALA A 285 0.91 9.66 -5.76
N LEU A 286 1.99 10.42 -5.52
CA LEU A 286 1.94 11.88 -5.46
C LEU A 286 1.66 12.53 -6.81
N ALA A 287 2.12 11.93 -7.92
CA ALA A 287 1.74 12.37 -9.27
C ALA A 287 0.24 12.22 -9.50
N ALA A 288 -0.38 11.15 -9.00
CA ALA A 288 -1.82 10.98 -9.06
C ALA A 288 -2.58 12.00 -8.20
N VAL A 289 -2.08 12.31 -7.00
CA VAL A 289 -2.62 13.39 -6.16
C VAL A 289 -2.53 14.73 -6.87
N ALA A 290 -1.41 15.02 -7.55
CA ALA A 290 -1.28 16.25 -8.32
C ALA A 290 -2.26 16.36 -9.49
N SER A 291 -2.63 15.22 -10.10
CA SER A 291 -3.48 15.19 -11.30
C SER A 291 -4.98 15.36 -11.04
N ASP A 292 -5.46 15.03 -9.83
CA ASP A 292 -6.91 15.03 -9.51
C ASP A 292 -7.21 15.68 -8.13
N GLY A 293 -6.18 16.13 -7.42
CA GLY A 293 -6.22 16.52 -6.01
C GLY A 293 -7.39 17.42 -5.61
N GLY A 294 -8.24 16.89 -4.73
CA GLY A 294 -9.14 17.67 -3.88
C GLY A 294 -10.30 18.40 -4.57
N GLU A 295 -10.54 18.24 -5.88
CA GLU A 295 -11.64 18.92 -6.58
C GLU A 295 -13.04 18.43 -6.17
N SER A 296 -13.13 17.56 -5.16
CA SER A 296 -14.37 17.14 -4.48
C SER A 296 -15.03 18.23 -3.64
N ASP A 297 -14.25 19.21 -3.20
CA ASP A 297 -14.72 20.30 -2.33
C ASP A 297 -15.08 21.55 -3.13
N ALA A 298 -15.62 21.40 -4.35
CA ALA A 298 -15.69 22.42 -5.41
C ALA A 298 -16.44 23.74 -5.07
N GLY A 299 -16.95 23.92 -3.84
CA GLY A 299 -17.42 25.20 -3.32
C GLY A 299 -16.76 25.69 -2.03
N GLU A 300 -15.97 24.87 -1.33
CA GLU A 300 -15.56 25.15 0.05
C GLU A 300 -14.12 25.66 0.21
N ILE A 301 -13.17 25.16 -0.59
CA ILE A 301 -11.74 25.46 -0.47
C ILE A 301 -11.31 26.41 -1.59
N ASN A 302 -10.48 27.41 -1.26
CA ASN A 302 -9.94 28.37 -2.23
C ASN A 302 -9.18 27.63 -3.37
N LYS A 303 -9.50 27.96 -4.63
CA LYS A 303 -8.84 27.43 -5.84
C LYS A 303 -7.32 27.60 -5.84
N GLU A 304 -6.79 28.69 -5.30
CA GLU A 304 -5.34 28.92 -5.18
C GLU A 304 -4.68 27.95 -4.21
N ALA A 305 -5.35 27.60 -3.10
CA ALA A 305 -4.87 26.62 -2.15
C ALA A 305 -4.83 25.21 -2.78
N LEU A 306 -5.87 24.85 -3.56
CA LEU A 306 -5.91 23.60 -4.31
C LEU A 306 -4.80 23.53 -5.37
N ARG A 307 -4.58 24.60 -6.14
CA ARG A 307 -3.46 24.68 -7.11
C ARG A 307 -2.10 24.55 -6.43
N SER A 308 -1.93 25.21 -5.28
CA SER A 308 -0.69 25.13 -4.50
C SER A 308 -0.43 23.72 -3.97
N LEU A 309 -1.48 23.02 -3.51
CA LEU A 309 -1.39 21.64 -3.06
C LEU A 309 -1.02 20.69 -4.22
N ALA A 310 -1.69 20.82 -5.37
CA ALA A 310 -1.36 20.06 -6.56
C ALA A 310 0.09 20.32 -7.03
N GLY A 311 0.53 21.58 -6.98
CA GLY A 311 1.91 21.98 -7.26
C GLY A 311 2.93 21.37 -6.30
N ALA A 312 2.62 21.31 -5.00
CA ALA A 312 3.47 20.66 -4.01
C ALA A 312 3.57 19.15 -4.25
N ALA A 313 2.45 18.47 -4.51
CA ALA A 313 2.43 17.05 -4.84
C ALA A 313 3.21 16.75 -6.13
N ALA A 314 3.04 17.57 -7.18
CA ALA A 314 3.78 17.43 -8.43
C ALA A 314 5.29 17.63 -8.24
N THR A 315 5.68 18.61 -7.43
CA THR A 315 7.08 18.89 -7.11
C THR A 315 7.71 17.74 -6.34
N ALA A 316 7.04 17.27 -5.30
CA ALA A 316 7.48 16.12 -4.52
C ALA A 316 7.61 14.86 -5.39
N ALA A 317 6.65 14.58 -6.27
CA ALA A 317 6.71 13.46 -7.20
C ALA A 317 7.93 13.52 -8.13
N LYS A 318 8.21 14.69 -8.72
CA LYS A 318 9.37 14.89 -9.60
C LYS A 318 10.70 14.71 -8.85
N LEU A 319 10.80 15.27 -7.64
CA LEU A 319 12.00 15.13 -6.81
C LEU A 319 12.25 13.67 -6.42
N LEU A 320 11.20 12.94 -6.03
CA LEU A 320 11.29 11.52 -5.71
C LEU A 320 11.70 10.67 -6.92
N ALA A 321 11.13 10.93 -8.09
CA ALA A 321 11.48 10.23 -9.31
C ALA A 321 12.94 10.50 -9.70
N ALA A 322 13.40 11.75 -9.63
CA ALA A 322 14.78 12.12 -9.89
C ALA A 322 15.75 11.45 -8.90
N PHE A 323 15.41 11.45 -7.60
CA PHE A 323 16.18 10.77 -6.56
C PHE A 323 16.27 9.26 -6.82
N ALA A 324 15.14 8.61 -7.13
CA ALA A 324 15.10 7.18 -7.41
C ALA A 324 15.90 6.81 -8.68
N LEU A 325 15.85 7.64 -9.72
CA LEU A 325 16.67 7.49 -10.93
C LEU A 325 18.17 7.61 -10.62
N ALA A 326 18.57 8.62 -9.84
CA ALA A 326 19.96 8.81 -9.43
C ALA A 326 20.47 7.62 -8.61
N LEU A 327 19.65 7.11 -7.68
CA LEU A 327 19.98 5.93 -6.88
C LEU A 327 20.09 4.67 -7.74
N THR A 328 19.19 4.50 -8.72
CA THR A 328 19.25 3.41 -9.70
C THR A 328 20.55 3.46 -10.52
N ALA A 329 20.91 4.65 -11.03
CA ALA A 329 22.14 4.85 -11.79
C ALA A 329 23.39 4.55 -10.94
N LYS A 330 23.45 5.03 -9.69
CA LYS A 330 24.50 4.69 -8.74
C LYS A 330 24.64 3.17 -8.56
N ASN A 331 23.52 2.46 -8.37
CA ASN A 331 23.53 1.02 -8.16
C ASN A 331 23.98 0.25 -9.40
N ALA A 332 23.56 0.69 -10.59
CA ALA A 332 24.00 0.09 -11.85
C ALA A 332 25.51 0.26 -12.06
N THR A 333 26.05 1.45 -11.80
CA THR A 333 27.49 1.73 -11.88
C THR A 333 28.27 0.83 -10.93
N ASN A 334 27.85 0.71 -9.67
CA ASN A 334 28.51 -0.15 -8.70
C ASN A 334 28.51 -1.63 -9.12
N ALA A 335 27.45 -2.09 -9.80
CA ALA A 335 27.37 -3.46 -10.30
C ALA A 335 28.26 -3.72 -11.54
N ILE A 336 28.64 -2.69 -12.29
CA ILE A 336 29.55 -2.82 -13.45
C ILE A 336 31.00 -2.89 -12.99
N PHE A 337 31.35 -2.22 -11.89
CA PHE A 337 32.72 -2.11 -11.37
C PHE A 337 33.04 -3.05 -10.20
N ALA A 338 32.11 -3.93 -9.83
CA ALA A 338 32.27 -4.98 -8.81
C ALA A 338 32.45 -6.36 -9.46
#